data_AF-A0A0G0W1P2-F1
#
_entry.id   AF-A0A0G0W1P2-F1
#
_cell.length_a   1.000
_cell.length_b   1.000
_cell.length_c   1.000
_cell.angle_alpha   90.00
_cell.angle_beta   90.00
_cell.angle_gamma   90.00
#
_symmetry.space_group_name_H-M   'P 1'
#
loop_
_entity.id
_entity.type
_entity.pdbx_description
1 polymer ?
#
loop_
_entity_poly.entity_id
_entity_poly.type
_entity_poly.pdbx_seq_one_letter_code
_entity_poly.pdbx_strand_id
1 'polypeptide(L)'
;MKFSRKIAASTITLIVIIGLVAGISAFSYNKPYSYDFSAIETGINSITTEELQETIDFLAAPQREGRRNATPGSFEASNYIADTLISYGFKSFNKNYFQEFDLRDVQNPDFSVERLLAWALKNEYTIDSRARNVVGYLEGTTKKNEYIVIGAHYDHLGVQNGELFPGAGVCGVHNILLKIRPFRLKK
;
A
#
# COMPACT_ATOMS: atom_id res chain seq x y z
N MET A 1 68.41 -2.95 -51.49
CA MET A 1 67.08 -2.34 -51.30
C MET A 1 66.07 -3.45 -50.96
N LYS A 2 65.73 -3.64 -49.68
CA LYS A 2 64.70 -4.60 -49.23
C LYS A 2 63.69 -3.86 -48.35
N PHE A 3 62.51 -3.59 -48.89
CA PHE A 3 61.38 -3.06 -48.11
C PHE A 3 60.76 -4.21 -47.32
N SER A 4 61.08 -4.32 -46.04
CA SER A 4 60.38 -5.20 -45.10
C SER A 4 59.23 -4.41 -44.48
N ARG A 5 58.02 -4.62 -44.99
CA ARG A 5 56.78 -4.13 -44.36
C ARG A 5 56.52 -4.94 -43.09
N LYS A 6 57.05 -4.48 -41.95
CA LYS A 6 56.54 -4.88 -40.64
C LYS A 6 55.27 -4.08 -40.38
N ILE A 7 54.13 -4.58 -40.87
CA ILE A 7 52.84 -4.13 -40.33
C ILE A 7 52.81 -4.60 -38.89
N ALA A 8 52.85 -3.63 -37.98
CA ALA A 8 53.07 -3.84 -36.57
C ALA A 8 51.95 -4.70 -35.99
N ALA A 9 52.32 -5.75 -35.26
CA ALA A 9 51.38 -6.59 -34.51
C ALA A 9 50.50 -5.76 -33.56
N SER A 10 50.95 -4.57 -33.15
CA SER A 10 50.19 -3.63 -32.32
C SER A 10 48.95 -3.04 -33.02
N THR A 11 48.93 -2.88 -34.34
CA THR A 11 47.76 -2.37 -35.06
C THR A 11 46.67 -3.43 -35.22
N ILE A 12 47.04 -4.71 -35.30
CA ILE A 12 46.10 -5.83 -35.41
C ILE A 12 45.43 -6.10 -34.04
N THR A 13 46.18 -6.00 -32.94
CA THR A 13 45.62 -6.17 -31.59
C THR A 13 44.59 -5.09 -31.25
N LEU A 14 44.81 -3.84 -31.68
CA LEU A 14 43.88 -2.74 -31.40
C LEU A 14 42.55 -2.88 -32.17
N ILE A 15 42.58 -3.38 -33.42
CA ILE A 15 41.38 -3.61 -34.24
C ILE A 15 40.52 -4.75 -33.67
N VAL A 16 41.14 -5.81 -33.13
CA VAL A 16 40.41 -6.93 -32.52
C VAL A 16 39.69 -6.49 -31.23
N ILE A 17 40.30 -5.61 -30.43
CA ILE A 17 39.68 -5.09 -29.20
C ILE A 17 38.50 -4.18 -29.53
N ILE A 18 38.62 -3.29 -30.53
CA ILE A 18 37.50 -2.42 -30.95
C ILE A 18 36.35 -3.25 -31.54
N GLY A 19 36.65 -4.30 -32.32
CA GLY A 19 35.65 -5.22 -32.86
C GLY A 19 34.90 -6.02 -31.78
N LEU A 20 35.59 -6.46 -30.72
CA LEU A 20 34.98 -7.13 -29.57
C LEU A 20 34.12 -6.17 -28.72
N VAL A 21 34.57 -4.94 -28.50
CA VAL A 21 33.80 -3.93 -27.76
C VAL A 21 32.56 -3.48 -28.54
N ALA A 22 32.66 -3.33 -29.86
CA ALA A 22 31.51 -3.05 -30.74
C ALA A 22 30.53 -4.25 -30.84
N GLY A 23 31.05 -5.48 -30.79
CA GLY A 23 30.23 -6.70 -30.75
C GLY A 23 29.46 -6.88 -29.44
N ILE A 24 30.03 -6.43 -28.31
CA ILE A 24 29.36 -6.49 -27.01
C ILE A 24 28.31 -5.37 -26.87
N SER A 25 28.58 -4.16 -27.38
CA SER A 25 27.60 -3.06 -27.36
C SER A 25 26.43 -3.26 -28.33
N ALA A 26 26.60 -4.07 -29.38
CA ALA A 26 25.49 -4.51 -30.25
C ALA A 26 24.67 -5.68 -29.65
N PHE A 27 25.15 -6.33 -28.58
CA PHE A 27 24.45 -7.46 -27.95
C PHE A 27 23.56 -7.07 -26.75
N SER A 28 23.60 -5.80 -26.32
CA SER A 28 22.49 -5.20 -25.57
C SER A 28 21.39 -4.78 -26.54
N TYR A 29 20.89 -5.78 -27.26
CA TYR A 29 19.67 -5.72 -28.05
C TYR A 29 18.55 -5.27 -27.12
N ASN A 30 17.95 -4.12 -27.40
CA ASN A 30 16.69 -3.68 -26.82
C ASN A 30 15.69 -4.83 -26.97
N LYS A 31 15.55 -5.68 -25.95
CA LYS A 31 14.31 -6.41 -25.78
C LYS A 31 13.29 -5.33 -25.49
N PRO A 32 12.33 -5.03 -26.38
CA PRO A 32 11.22 -4.19 -25.97
C PRO A 32 10.63 -4.86 -24.74
N TYR A 33 10.64 -4.17 -23.61
CA TYR A 33 9.89 -4.61 -22.45
C TYR A 33 8.43 -4.63 -22.90
N SER A 34 7.92 -5.80 -23.30
CA SER A 34 6.51 -5.98 -23.52
C SER A 34 5.87 -5.94 -22.14
N TYR A 35 5.36 -4.78 -21.76
CA TYR A 35 4.53 -4.68 -20.58
C TYR A 35 3.29 -5.52 -20.84
N ASP A 36 3.17 -6.62 -20.09
CA ASP A 36 1.95 -7.41 -20.06
C ASP A 36 0.88 -6.60 -19.30
N PHE A 37 0.08 -5.85 -20.06
CA PHE A 37 -1.03 -5.09 -19.52
C PHE A 37 -2.22 -5.96 -19.12
N SER A 38 -2.25 -7.26 -19.46
CA SER A 38 -3.36 -8.15 -19.09
C SER A 38 -3.54 -8.23 -17.58
N ALA A 39 -2.43 -8.14 -16.83
CA ALA A 39 -2.42 -8.07 -15.37
C ALA A 39 -3.14 -6.81 -14.86
N ILE A 40 -2.85 -5.67 -15.50
CA ILE A 40 -3.39 -4.37 -15.14
C ILE A 40 -4.87 -4.31 -15.53
N GLU A 41 -5.22 -4.80 -16.72
CA GLU A 41 -6.59 -4.88 -17.21
C GLU A 41 -7.45 -5.82 -16.36
N THR A 42 -6.95 -7.01 -16.02
CA THR A 42 -7.60 -7.92 -15.06
C THR A 42 -7.80 -7.22 -13.71
N GLY A 43 -6.79 -6.46 -13.25
CA GLY A 43 -6.88 -5.69 -12.02
C GLY A 43 -8.00 -4.65 -12.07
N ILE A 44 -7.99 -3.80 -13.09
CA ILE A 44 -9.00 -2.74 -13.30
C ILE A 44 -10.40 -3.33 -13.44
N ASN A 45 -10.56 -4.39 -14.24
CA ASN A 45 -11.86 -5.00 -14.50
C ASN A 45 -12.44 -5.75 -13.29
N SER A 46 -11.61 -6.09 -12.30
CA SER A 46 -12.07 -6.74 -11.08
C SER A 46 -12.61 -5.77 -10.02
N ILE A 47 -12.48 -4.46 -10.24
CA ILE A 47 -13.01 -3.41 -9.37
C ILE A 47 -14.47 -3.18 -9.74
N THR A 48 -15.39 -3.40 -8.80
CA THR A 48 -16.83 -3.19 -9.04
C THR A 48 -17.38 -2.01 -8.24
N THR A 49 -18.41 -1.37 -8.79
CA THR A 49 -19.14 -0.29 -8.09
C THR A 49 -19.85 -0.80 -6.85
N GLU A 50 -20.27 -2.07 -6.87
CA GLU A 50 -20.98 -2.72 -5.77
C GLU A 50 -20.05 -2.93 -4.58
N GLU A 51 -18.86 -3.51 -4.78
CA GLU A 51 -17.87 -3.70 -3.69
C GLU A 51 -17.40 -2.35 -3.11
N LEU A 52 -17.26 -1.33 -3.98
CA LEU A 52 -16.96 0.04 -3.56
C LEU A 52 -18.06 0.57 -2.63
N GLN A 53 -19.32 0.48 -3.08
CA GLN A 53 -20.46 0.98 -2.33
C GLN A 53 -20.66 0.23 -1.03
N GLU A 54 -20.56 -1.10 -1.02
CA GLU A 54 -20.66 -1.93 0.19
C GLU A 54 -19.62 -1.51 1.25
N THR A 55 -18.39 -1.29 0.81
CA THR A 55 -17.33 -0.84 1.69
C THR A 55 -17.66 0.57 2.21
N ILE A 56 -18.22 1.49 1.39
CA ILE A 56 -18.59 2.87 1.78
C ILE A 56 -19.70 2.82 2.79
N ASP A 57 -20.77 2.11 2.48
CA ASP A 57 -21.94 1.94 3.32
C ASP A 57 -21.55 1.34 4.66
N PHE A 58 -20.68 0.33 4.65
CA PHE A 58 -20.16 -0.23 5.88
C PHE A 58 -19.36 0.83 6.63
N LEU A 59 -18.24 1.34 6.09
CA LEU A 59 -17.36 2.21 6.86
C LEU A 59 -18.06 3.48 7.34
N ALA A 60 -18.84 4.13 6.48
CA ALA A 60 -19.55 5.38 6.76
C ALA A 60 -20.88 5.21 7.52
N ALA A 61 -21.27 3.98 7.83
CA ALA A 61 -22.50 3.68 8.57
C ALA A 61 -22.59 4.53 9.86
N PRO A 62 -23.76 5.12 10.18
CA PRO A 62 -23.96 5.85 11.43
C PRO A 62 -23.57 5.07 12.69
N GLN A 63 -23.71 3.74 12.65
CA GLN A 63 -23.33 2.80 13.71
C GLN A 63 -21.84 2.86 14.05
N ARG A 64 -20.99 3.33 13.12
CA ARG A 64 -19.55 3.52 13.36
C ARG A 64 -19.19 4.89 13.88
N GLU A 65 -20.18 5.78 13.99
CA GLU A 65 -20.07 7.07 14.68
C GLU A 65 -18.86 7.88 14.21
N GLY A 66 -18.58 7.84 12.90
CA GLY A 66 -17.47 8.54 12.28
C GLY A 66 -16.07 8.04 12.68
N ARG A 67 -15.95 6.83 13.25
CA ARG A 67 -14.67 6.08 13.41
C ARG A 67 -13.56 6.90 14.04
N ARG A 68 -13.88 7.75 15.02
CA ARG A 68 -12.86 8.53 15.72
C ARG A 68 -11.87 7.62 16.43
N ASN A 69 -10.62 8.03 16.53
CA ASN A 69 -9.57 7.25 17.18
C ASN A 69 -10.01 6.75 18.56
N ALA A 70 -9.67 5.49 18.85
CA ALA A 70 -9.97 4.81 20.11
C ALA A 70 -11.46 4.61 20.45
N THR A 71 -12.39 4.74 19.48
CA THR A 71 -13.81 4.44 19.69
C THR A 71 -14.19 3.02 19.26
N PRO A 72 -15.32 2.46 19.76
CA PRO A 72 -15.85 1.19 19.26
C PRO A 72 -16.00 1.15 17.74
N GLY A 73 -16.50 2.23 17.12
CA GLY A 73 -16.62 2.35 15.67
C GLY A 73 -15.28 2.27 14.93
N SER A 74 -14.20 2.83 15.49
CA SER A 74 -12.86 2.67 14.92
C SER A 74 -12.34 1.23 15.00
N PHE A 75 -12.70 0.50 16.06
CA PHE A 75 -12.36 -0.92 16.19
C PHE A 75 -13.18 -1.78 15.24
N GLU A 76 -14.48 -1.58 15.11
CA GLU A 76 -15.27 -2.27 14.09
C GLU A 76 -14.74 -2.05 12.68
N ALA A 77 -14.39 -0.81 12.34
CA ALA A 77 -13.83 -0.48 11.04
C ALA A 77 -12.52 -1.23 10.76
N SER A 78 -11.64 -1.32 11.75
CA SER A 78 -10.36 -2.02 11.60
C SER A 78 -10.51 -3.54 11.59
N ASN A 79 -11.49 -4.11 12.30
CA ASN A 79 -11.83 -5.53 12.18
C ASN A 79 -12.29 -5.86 10.77
N TYR A 80 -13.20 -5.05 10.22
CA TYR A 80 -13.67 -5.22 8.85
C TYR A 80 -12.53 -5.17 7.83
N ILE A 81 -11.63 -4.18 7.93
CA ILE A 81 -10.47 -4.09 7.03
C ILE A 81 -9.57 -5.32 7.16
N ALA A 82 -9.34 -5.82 8.38
CA ALA A 82 -8.56 -7.04 8.60
C ALA A 82 -9.25 -8.26 7.99
N ASP A 83 -10.56 -8.40 8.16
CA ASP A 83 -11.36 -9.49 7.58
C ASP A 83 -11.36 -9.43 6.04
N THR A 84 -11.41 -8.24 5.46
CA THR A 84 -11.26 -8.05 4.01
C THR A 84 -9.86 -8.46 3.54
N LEU A 85 -8.80 -8.08 4.26
CA LEU A 85 -7.43 -8.51 3.93
C LEU A 85 -7.29 -10.04 4.01
N ILE A 86 -7.87 -10.68 5.03
CA ILE A 86 -7.92 -12.14 5.17
C ILE A 86 -8.65 -12.75 3.97
N SER A 87 -9.82 -12.24 3.61
CA SER A 87 -10.62 -12.76 2.48
C SER A 87 -9.89 -12.59 1.14
N TYR A 88 -9.02 -11.58 1.02
CA TYR A 88 -8.15 -11.39 -0.15
C TYR A 88 -6.84 -12.19 -0.09
N GLY A 89 -6.59 -12.94 0.99
CA GLY A 89 -5.42 -13.82 1.12
C GLY A 89 -4.12 -13.10 1.53
N PHE A 90 -4.22 -11.89 2.05
CA PHE A 90 -3.09 -11.18 2.67
C PHE A 90 -2.71 -11.89 3.98
N LYS A 91 -1.42 -11.96 4.29
CA LYS A 91 -0.93 -12.46 5.58
C LYS A 91 -0.86 -11.31 6.59
N SER A 92 -1.03 -11.61 7.87
CA SER A 92 -0.82 -10.64 8.95
C SER A 92 0.64 -10.23 9.06
N PHE A 93 0.92 -8.93 9.21
CA PHE A 93 2.30 -8.42 9.31
C PHE A 93 3.04 -8.86 10.58
N ASN A 94 2.33 -9.05 11.70
CA ASN A 94 2.89 -9.52 12.96
C ASN A 94 2.05 -10.71 13.50
N LYS A 95 1.95 -10.88 14.82
CA LYS A 95 1.08 -11.85 15.50
C LYS A 95 -0.36 -11.83 14.99
N ASN A 96 -0.85 -10.65 14.61
CA ASN A 96 -2.15 -10.43 13.99
C ASN A 96 -2.06 -9.25 13.00
N TYR A 97 -3.18 -8.86 12.41
CA TYR A 97 -3.27 -7.73 11.47
C TYR A 97 -3.18 -6.35 12.16
N PHE A 98 -3.15 -6.31 13.49
CA PHE A 98 -3.21 -5.07 14.25
C PHE A 98 -1.85 -4.67 14.79
N GLN A 99 -1.41 -3.47 14.44
CA GLN A 99 -0.31 -2.81 15.13
C GLN A 99 -0.91 -1.82 16.11
N GLU A 100 -1.04 -2.23 17.37
CA GLU A 100 -1.53 -1.36 18.44
C GLU A 100 -0.47 -0.34 18.84
N PHE A 101 -0.93 0.87 19.17
CA PHE A 101 -0.09 1.94 19.69
C PHE A 101 -0.89 2.82 20.64
N ASP A 102 -0.19 3.48 21.56
CA ASP A 102 -0.81 4.43 22.46
C ASP A 102 -0.83 5.82 21.83
N LEU A 103 -2.00 6.46 21.81
CA LEU A 103 -2.13 7.83 21.34
C LEU A 103 -1.32 8.82 22.19
N ARG A 104 -0.97 8.47 23.43
CA ARG A 104 -0.07 9.26 24.29
C ARG A 104 1.35 9.34 23.73
N ASP A 105 1.76 8.36 22.92
CA ASP A 105 3.09 8.32 22.31
C ASP A 105 3.14 9.07 20.97
N VAL A 106 1.98 9.54 20.47
CA VAL A 106 1.89 10.25 19.19
C VAL A 106 2.40 11.67 19.35
N GLN A 107 3.56 11.95 18.77
CA GLN A 107 4.14 13.29 18.70
C GLN A 107 3.54 14.06 17.52
N ASN A 108 2.38 14.67 17.75
CA ASN A 108 1.75 15.55 16.77
C ASN A 108 1.26 16.83 17.49
N PRO A 109 1.72 18.03 17.11
CA PRO A 109 1.34 19.28 17.78
C PRO A 109 -0.16 19.60 17.68
N ASP A 110 -0.84 19.09 16.64
CA ASP A 110 -2.27 19.30 16.44
C ASP A 110 -3.11 18.27 17.20
N PHE A 111 -2.50 17.21 17.72
CA PHE A 111 -3.14 16.18 18.52
C PHE A 111 -2.84 16.33 20.02
N SER A 112 -3.82 16.03 20.87
CA SER A 112 -3.60 15.90 22.31
C SER A 112 -4.58 14.87 22.87
N VAL A 113 -4.09 13.94 23.69
CA VAL A 113 -4.93 12.92 24.32
C VAL A 113 -5.97 13.56 25.22
N GLU A 114 -5.66 14.70 25.85
CA GLU A 114 -6.57 15.49 26.66
C GLU A 114 -7.79 15.96 25.86
N ARG A 115 -7.58 16.51 24.64
CA ARG A 115 -8.70 16.89 23.75
C ARG A 115 -9.54 15.67 23.33
N LEU A 116 -8.90 14.52 23.12
CA LEU A 116 -9.63 13.29 22.76
C LEU A 116 -10.47 12.77 23.93
N LEU A 117 -9.91 12.74 25.14
CA LEU A 117 -10.63 12.35 26.35
C LEU A 117 -11.76 13.33 26.67
N ALA A 118 -11.53 14.64 26.55
CA ALA A 118 -12.57 15.65 26.71
C ALA A 118 -13.71 15.48 25.70
N TRP A 119 -13.36 15.19 24.43
CA TRP A 119 -14.34 14.85 23.41
C TRP A 119 -15.14 13.59 23.78
N ALA A 120 -14.47 12.53 24.24
CA ALA A 120 -15.10 11.27 24.60
C ALA A 120 -16.10 11.48 25.75
N LEU A 121 -15.69 12.16 26.81
CA LEU A 121 -16.55 12.51 27.95
C LEU A 121 -17.77 13.34 27.53
N LYS A 122 -17.58 14.33 26.65
CA LYS A 122 -18.69 15.17 26.14
C LYS A 122 -19.72 14.37 25.35
N ASN A 123 -19.31 13.29 24.69
CA ASN A 123 -20.18 12.45 23.87
C ASN A 123 -20.46 11.08 24.53
N GLU A 124 -20.27 10.98 25.86
CA GLU A 124 -20.58 9.78 26.66
C GLU A 124 -19.82 8.50 26.26
N TYR A 125 -18.64 8.65 25.67
CA TYR A 125 -17.74 7.52 25.40
C TYR A 125 -16.83 7.20 26.57
N THR A 126 -16.63 5.90 26.79
CA THR A 126 -15.46 5.38 27.50
C THR A 126 -14.45 4.88 26.48
N ILE A 127 -13.30 5.54 26.38
CA ILE A 127 -12.22 5.16 25.45
C ILE A 127 -10.94 4.82 26.21
N ASP A 128 -10.19 3.89 25.64
CA ASP A 128 -8.80 3.57 26.02
C ASP A 128 -7.89 4.35 25.07
N SER A 129 -6.80 4.96 25.51
CA SER A 129 -5.91 5.74 24.62
C SER A 129 -5.24 4.91 23.53
N ARG A 130 -5.48 3.59 23.48
CA ARG A 130 -5.02 2.67 22.44
C ARG A 130 -5.76 2.85 21.13
N ALA A 131 -4.99 3.07 20.07
CA ALA A 131 -5.40 2.99 18.68
C ALA A 131 -4.68 1.83 17.99
N ARG A 132 -5.04 1.53 16.73
CA ARG A 132 -4.39 0.44 15.98
C ARG A 132 -4.27 0.78 14.50
N ASN A 133 -3.16 0.43 13.89
CA ASN A 133 -3.07 0.34 12.43
C ASN A 133 -3.52 -1.07 12.00
N VAL A 134 -4.01 -1.19 10.78
CA VAL A 134 -4.31 -2.50 10.14
C VAL A 134 -3.28 -2.74 9.05
N VAL A 135 -2.52 -3.84 9.16
CA VAL A 135 -1.42 -4.15 8.26
C VAL A 135 -1.49 -5.60 7.80
N GLY A 136 -1.71 -5.79 6.50
CA GLY A 136 -1.57 -7.06 5.81
C GLY A 136 -0.50 -6.94 4.72
N TYR A 137 0.13 -8.06 4.37
CA TYR A 137 1.10 -8.10 3.28
C TYR A 137 0.89 -9.29 2.35
N LEU A 138 1.32 -9.11 1.10
CA LEU A 138 1.54 -10.19 0.15
C LEU A 138 3.04 -10.31 -0.10
N GLU A 139 3.58 -11.50 0.16
CA GLU A 139 4.99 -11.80 -0.08
C GLU A 139 5.27 -11.88 -1.58
N GLY A 140 6.29 -11.14 -2.04
CA GLY A 140 6.76 -11.21 -3.42
C GLY A 140 7.33 -12.59 -3.75
N THR A 141 7.15 -13.03 -5.00
CA THR A 141 7.63 -14.36 -5.44
C THR A 141 9.13 -14.37 -5.73
N THR A 142 9.68 -13.27 -6.22
CA THR A 142 11.09 -13.17 -6.66
C THR A 142 11.93 -12.16 -5.87
N LYS A 143 11.31 -11.07 -5.40
CA LYS A 143 11.97 -9.95 -4.72
C LYS A 143 11.49 -9.78 -3.28
N LYS A 144 11.80 -10.77 -2.43
CA LYS A 144 11.27 -10.84 -1.06
C LYS A 144 11.74 -9.72 -0.11
N ASN A 145 12.84 -9.06 -0.44
CA ASN A 145 13.44 -7.98 0.36
C ASN A 145 13.10 -6.58 -0.18
N GLU A 146 12.26 -6.49 -1.21
CA GLU A 146 11.80 -5.22 -1.79
C GLU A 146 10.32 -5.04 -1.39
N TYR A 147 9.98 -3.84 -0.92
CA TYR A 147 8.67 -3.55 -0.36
C TYR A 147 7.98 -2.42 -1.12
N ILE A 148 6.70 -2.64 -1.44
CA ILE A 148 5.78 -1.59 -1.88
C ILE A 148 4.74 -1.44 -0.79
N VAL A 149 4.65 -0.23 -0.23
CA VAL A 149 3.69 0.10 0.82
C VAL A 149 2.60 0.99 0.21
N ILE A 150 1.35 0.58 0.37
CA ILE A 150 0.15 1.33 -0.04
C ILE A 150 -0.71 1.46 1.22
N GLY A 151 -1.14 2.68 1.55
CA GLY A 151 -1.89 2.94 2.79
C GLY A 151 -2.92 4.05 2.62
N ALA A 152 -3.95 4.00 3.47
CA ALA A 152 -4.96 5.02 3.65
C ALA A 152 -5.32 5.10 5.14
N HIS A 153 -5.81 6.26 5.57
CA HIS A 153 -6.41 6.39 6.90
C HIS A 153 -7.87 5.91 6.84
N TYR A 154 -8.32 5.28 7.92
CA TYR A 154 -9.69 4.76 8.03
C TYR A 154 -10.50 5.48 9.13
N ASP A 155 -9.84 6.20 10.02
CA ASP A 155 -10.44 7.01 11.06
C ASP A 155 -11.04 8.29 10.49
N HIS A 156 -11.98 8.87 11.23
CA HIS A 156 -12.56 10.18 10.88
C HIS A 156 -12.91 10.98 12.15
N LEU A 157 -13.54 12.13 11.96
CA LEU A 157 -13.79 13.15 12.99
C LEU A 157 -14.76 12.73 14.10
N GLY A 158 -15.57 11.70 13.89
CA GLY A 158 -16.63 11.30 14.82
C GLY A 158 -17.78 12.31 14.91
N VAL A 159 -18.45 12.36 16.06
CA VAL A 159 -19.50 13.35 16.35
C VAL A 159 -18.89 14.67 16.81
N GLN A 160 -19.21 15.81 16.21
CA GLN A 160 -18.79 17.13 16.70
C GLN A 160 -20.01 18.01 16.93
N ASN A 161 -20.14 18.56 18.14
CA ASN A 161 -21.25 19.44 18.50
C ASN A 161 -22.65 18.85 18.18
N GLY A 162 -22.81 17.53 18.36
CA GLY A 162 -24.06 16.81 18.07
C GLY A 162 -24.26 16.42 16.60
N GLU A 163 -23.36 16.84 15.71
CA GLU A 163 -23.39 16.49 14.30
C GLU A 163 -22.44 15.31 14.00
N LEU A 164 -22.93 14.30 13.28
CA LEU A 164 -22.15 13.14 12.88
C LEU A 164 -21.33 13.43 11.63
N PHE A 165 -20.02 13.16 11.68
CA PHE A 165 -19.13 13.23 10.53
C PHE A 165 -18.71 11.83 10.08
N PRO A 166 -19.44 11.18 9.14
CA PRO A 166 -19.25 9.78 8.79
C PRO A 166 -18.01 9.51 7.92
N GLY A 167 -17.41 10.53 7.29
CA GLY A 167 -16.14 10.40 6.57
C GLY A 167 -16.17 9.56 5.29
N ALA A 168 -17.34 9.35 4.69
CA ALA A 168 -17.53 8.53 3.48
C ALA A 168 -16.64 8.98 2.30
N GLY A 169 -16.43 10.29 2.14
CA GLY A 169 -15.68 10.86 1.00
C GLY A 169 -14.17 11.00 1.20
N VAL A 170 -13.64 10.67 2.38
CA VAL A 170 -12.22 10.93 2.70
C VAL A 170 -11.44 9.69 3.14
N CYS A 171 -12.09 8.60 3.58
CA CYS A 171 -11.39 7.37 3.89
C CYS A 171 -11.03 6.63 2.59
N GLY A 172 -9.81 6.84 2.08
CA GLY A 172 -9.30 6.20 0.85
C GLY A 172 -9.12 4.66 0.93
N VAL A 173 -9.63 4.02 1.99
CA VAL A 173 -9.55 2.58 2.27
C VAL A 173 -10.16 1.76 1.15
N HIS A 174 -11.33 2.18 0.66
CA HIS A 174 -12.08 1.53 -0.40
C HIS A 174 -11.27 1.39 -1.68
N ASN A 175 -10.60 2.48 -2.06
CA ASN A 175 -9.74 2.51 -3.24
C ASN A 175 -8.56 1.55 -3.12
N ILE A 176 -8.06 1.31 -1.91
CA ILE A 176 -6.95 0.38 -1.69
C ILE A 176 -7.45 -1.05 -1.74
N LEU A 177 -8.50 -1.38 -0.99
CA LEU A 177 -9.04 -2.74 -0.91
C LEU A 177 -9.36 -3.29 -2.31
N LEU A 178 -10.01 -2.49 -3.16
CA LEU A 178 -10.33 -2.88 -4.53
C LEU A 178 -9.08 -3.04 -5.42
N LYS A 179 -8.07 -2.19 -5.25
CA LYS A 179 -6.81 -2.29 -6.01
C LYS A 179 -5.94 -3.48 -5.61
N ILE A 180 -6.06 -3.95 -4.38
CA ILE A 180 -5.23 -5.04 -3.86
C ILE A 180 -5.86 -6.43 -4.07
N ARG A 181 -7.18 -6.52 -4.23
CA ARG A 181 -7.92 -7.77 -4.53
C ARG A 181 -7.36 -8.60 -5.69
N PRO A 182 -7.00 -8.03 -6.86
CA PRO A 182 -6.58 -8.80 -8.02
C PRO A 182 -5.23 -9.51 -7.83
N PHE A 183 -4.42 -9.09 -6.85
CA PHE A 183 -3.13 -9.74 -6.58
C PHE A 183 -3.30 -11.16 -6.02
N ARG A 184 -4.51 -11.55 -5.58
CA ARG A 184 -4.86 -12.94 -5.29
C ARG A 184 -5.01 -13.80 -6.55
N LEU A 185 -5.45 -13.22 -7.67
CA LEU A 185 -5.79 -13.94 -8.90
C LEU A 185 -4.57 -14.50 -9.66
N LYS A 186 -3.34 -14.16 -9.22
CA LYS A 186 -2.08 -14.55 -9.87
C LYS A 186 -1.28 -15.63 -9.13
N LYS A 187 -1.88 -16.32 -8.13
CA LYS A 187 -1.26 -17.49 -7.50
C LYS A 187 -1.89 -18.79 -7.98
#